data_AF-A0AAN7PXH0-F1
#
_entry.id   AF-A0AAN7PXH0-F1
#
_cell.length_a   1.000
_cell.length_b   1.000
_cell.length_c   1.000
_cell.angle_alpha   90.00
_cell.angle_beta   90.00
_cell.angle_gamma   90.00
#
_symmetry.space_group_name_H-M   'P 1'
#
loop_
_entity.id
_entity.type
_entity.pdbx_description
1 polymer ?
#
loop_
_entity_poly.entity_id
_entity_poly.type
_entity_poly.pdbx_seq_one_letter_code
_entity_poly.pdbx_strand_id
1 'polypeptide(L)'
;MGLPRSLTMHVIILLCCLFGPLQNHVIAQSTTGLSIGPARALDAILQDYAYRAFVQPRTGIPYDGTAPLNLSGITISAMRLRTGSLRNRGVQSYKEFEIPKGISLNPYVKRVVLVYQNLGNWSTSYYGLPGYTYLTPVIGLLAYDAVNLSATNLPELKVKATGNPILIHFSDAKSAPPGLTVKCVWISLSGSVSFSSPISGNTCSAVYQGHFSMAVESIAPAPAPEMSPAPTPTSGGGVAVPNARPPSQGKVKAEEEDAADGKGS
;
A
#
# COMPACT_ATOMS: atom_id res chain seq x y z
N MET A 1 -0.15 -59.98 -33.67
CA MET A 1 -1.35 -59.18 -34.01
C MET A 1 -1.27 -57.90 -33.19
N GLY A 2 -0.78 -56.81 -33.80
CA GLY A 2 -0.53 -55.55 -33.09
C GLY A 2 -1.80 -54.73 -32.97
N LEU A 3 -2.12 -54.27 -31.75
CA LEU A 3 -3.19 -53.29 -31.55
C LEU A 3 -2.89 -52.02 -32.38
N PRO A 4 -3.90 -51.42 -33.04
CA PRO A 4 -3.69 -50.20 -33.81
C PRO A 4 -3.24 -49.09 -32.85
N ARG A 5 -2.12 -48.43 -33.19
CA ARG A 5 -1.47 -47.35 -32.41
C ARG A 5 -2.43 -46.22 -31.98
N SER A 6 -3.57 -46.09 -32.65
CA SER A 6 -4.65 -45.17 -32.31
C SER A 6 -5.39 -45.55 -31.03
N LEU A 7 -5.67 -46.84 -30.80
CA LEU A 7 -6.35 -47.29 -29.58
C LEU A 7 -5.46 -47.14 -28.34
N THR A 8 -4.16 -47.38 -28.48
CA THR A 8 -3.20 -47.20 -27.37
C THR A 8 -3.11 -45.74 -26.91
N MET A 9 -3.26 -44.77 -27.82
CA MET A 9 -3.27 -43.34 -27.49
C MET A 9 -4.54 -42.93 -26.73
N HIS A 10 -5.71 -43.45 -27.14
CA HIS A 10 -6.98 -43.16 -26.46
C HIS A 10 -7.05 -43.80 -25.06
N VAL A 11 -6.48 -45.01 -24.90
CA VAL A 11 -6.39 -45.67 -23.58
C VAL A 11 -5.45 -44.91 -22.63
N ILE A 12 -4.33 -44.35 -23.11
CA ILE A 12 -3.42 -43.54 -22.29
C ILE A 12 -4.07 -42.21 -21.86
N ILE A 13 -4.81 -41.55 -22.76
CA ILE A 13 -5.54 -40.31 -22.45
C ILE A 13 -6.65 -40.56 -21.41
N LEU A 14 -7.41 -41.65 -21.55
CA LEU A 14 -8.43 -42.06 -20.57
C LEU A 14 -7.81 -42.42 -19.21
N LEU A 15 -6.65 -43.10 -19.17
CA LEU A 15 -5.95 -43.42 -17.93
C LEU A 15 -5.40 -42.16 -17.23
N CYS A 16 -4.90 -41.16 -17.98
CA CYS A 16 -4.43 -39.89 -17.44
C CYS A 16 -5.57 -39.03 -16.86
N CYS A 17 -6.78 -39.11 -17.43
CA CYS A 17 -7.95 -38.41 -16.91
C CYS A 17 -8.57 -39.08 -15.68
N LEU A 18 -8.39 -40.39 -15.50
CA LEU A 18 -8.96 -41.16 -14.37
C LEU A 18 -8.04 -41.23 -13.14
N PHE A 19 -6.75 -40.95 -13.28
CA PHE A 19 -5.76 -41.03 -12.19
C PHE A 19 -4.94 -39.73 -11.95
N GLY A 20 -5.36 -38.60 -12.52
CA GLY A 20 -4.76 -37.30 -12.18
C GLY A 20 -5.18 -36.88 -10.77
N PRO A 21 -4.25 -36.57 -9.84
CA PRO A 21 -4.63 -36.15 -8.50
C PRO A 21 -5.38 -34.82 -8.56
N LEU A 22 -6.63 -34.85 -8.12
CA LEU A 22 -7.36 -33.69 -7.62
C LEU A 22 -6.68 -33.20 -6.34
N GLN A 23 -5.49 -32.62 -6.48
CA GLN A 23 -4.82 -31.90 -5.41
C GLN A 23 -4.68 -30.45 -5.88
N ASN A 24 -5.79 -29.73 -5.77
CA ASN A 24 -5.74 -28.30 -5.48
C ASN A 24 -5.08 -28.15 -4.11
N HIS A 25 -3.75 -28.21 -4.07
CA HIS A 25 -3.01 -27.66 -2.96
C HIS A 25 -3.11 -26.14 -3.10
N VAL A 26 -4.19 -25.58 -2.57
CA VAL A 26 -4.21 -24.16 -2.19
C VAL A 26 -3.15 -24.04 -1.11
N ILE A 27 -1.94 -23.69 -1.51
CA ILE A 27 -0.98 -23.10 -0.58
C ILE A 27 -1.63 -21.77 -0.19
N ALA A 28 -2.27 -21.74 0.98
CA ALA A 28 -2.58 -20.50 1.65
C ALA A 28 -1.24 -19.84 2.00
N GLN A 29 -0.69 -19.10 1.05
CA GLN A 29 0.33 -18.12 1.38
C GLN A 29 -0.40 -17.02 2.13
N SER A 30 -0.08 -16.84 3.41
CA SER A 30 -0.45 -15.63 4.15
C SER A 30 0.29 -14.45 3.53
N THR A 31 -0.19 -13.97 2.39
CA THR A 31 0.12 -12.64 1.90
C THR A 31 -0.68 -11.67 2.75
N THR A 32 0.03 -10.77 3.43
CA THR A 32 -0.54 -9.56 4.03
C THR A 32 -1.05 -8.66 2.90
N GLY A 33 -2.20 -9.04 2.31
CA GLY A 33 -2.86 -8.32 1.24
C GLY A 33 -3.65 -7.13 1.80
N LEU A 34 -3.51 -5.98 1.16
CA LEU A 34 -4.36 -4.83 1.43
C LEU A 34 -5.81 -5.08 0.99
N SER A 35 -6.78 -4.40 1.60
CA SER A 35 -8.15 -4.37 1.07
C SER A 35 -8.15 -3.64 -0.26
N ILE A 36 -8.25 -4.39 -1.36
CA ILE A 36 -8.03 -3.89 -2.73
C ILE A 36 -9.16 -2.97 -3.20
N GLY A 37 -10.39 -3.17 -2.71
CA GLY A 37 -11.58 -2.48 -3.21
C GLY A 37 -11.48 -0.95 -3.15
N PRO A 38 -11.24 -0.34 -1.97
CA PRO A 38 -11.15 1.11 -1.83
C PRO A 38 -10.00 1.74 -2.61
N ALA A 39 -8.82 1.13 -2.62
CA ALA A 39 -7.65 1.62 -3.35
C ALA A 39 -7.88 1.64 -4.87
N ARG A 40 -8.52 0.59 -5.40
CA ARG A 40 -8.84 0.51 -6.83
C ARG A 40 -9.95 1.46 -7.24
N ALA A 41 -10.93 1.67 -6.37
CA ALA A 41 -11.95 2.70 -6.59
C ALA A 41 -11.33 4.10 -6.61
N LEU A 42 -10.35 4.37 -5.73
CA LEU A 42 -9.58 5.60 -5.75
C LEU A 42 -8.82 5.76 -7.08
N ASP A 43 -8.10 4.73 -7.53
CA ASP A 43 -7.35 4.78 -8.79
C ASP A 43 -8.24 5.16 -10.00
N ALA A 44 -9.44 4.57 -10.08
CA ALA A 44 -10.40 4.87 -11.14
C ALA A 44 -10.91 6.33 -11.09
N ILE A 45 -11.19 6.85 -9.88
CA ILE A 45 -11.59 8.25 -9.70
C ILE A 45 -10.44 9.19 -10.08
N LEU A 46 -9.22 8.91 -9.61
CA LEU A 46 -8.05 9.75 -9.91
C LEU A 46 -7.71 9.71 -11.40
N GLN A 47 -7.89 8.58 -12.08
CA GLN A 47 -7.72 8.46 -13.52
C GLN A 47 -8.67 9.38 -14.29
N ASP A 48 -9.97 9.39 -13.95
CA ASP A 48 -10.96 10.27 -14.58
C ASP A 48 -10.56 11.74 -14.42
N TYR A 49 -10.25 12.17 -13.19
CA TYR A 49 -9.82 13.54 -12.93
C TYR A 49 -8.50 13.92 -13.60
N ALA A 50 -7.58 12.97 -13.74
CA ALA A 50 -6.32 13.18 -14.46
C ALA A 50 -6.57 13.37 -15.97
N TYR A 51 -7.55 12.65 -16.55
CA TYR A 51 -7.91 12.79 -17.96
C TYR A 51 -8.56 14.14 -18.28
N ARG A 52 -9.32 14.70 -17.33
CA ARG A 52 -9.95 16.03 -17.47
C ARG A 52 -8.93 17.17 -17.63
N ALA A 53 -7.66 16.95 -17.27
CA ALA A 53 -6.59 17.91 -17.52
C ALA A 53 -6.26 18.07 -19.02
N PHE A 54 -6.71 17.16 -19.88
CA PHE A 54 -6.44 17.20 -21.31
C PHE A 54 -7.50 17.97 -22.10
N VAL A 55 -7.15 19.18 -22.56
CA VAL A 55 -7.95 19.93 -23.56
C VAL A 55 -7.43 19.66 -24.97
N GLN A 56 -6.15 19.96 -25.21
CA GLN A 56 -5.47 19.70 -26.48
C GLN A 56 -4.07 19.12 -26.21
N PRO A 57 -4.01 17.85 -25.76
CA PRO A 57 -2.78 17.29 -25.21
C PRO A 57 -1.71 17.03 -26.26
N ARG A 58 -0.50 17.51 -25.97
CA ARG A 58 0.72 17.18 -26.72
C ARG A 58 1.35 15.89 -26.20
N THR A 59 1.98 15.12 -27.08
CA THR A 59 2.60 13.86 -26.66
C THR A 59 3.81 14.13 -25.77
N GLY A 60 3.95 13.38 -24.68
CA GLY A 60 5.08 13.45 -23.77
C GLY A 60 5.14 14.69 -22.88
N ILE A 61 4.09 15.51 -22.89
CA ILE A 61 3.96 16.65 -21.98
C ILE A 61 3.05 16.24 -20.81
N PRO A 62 3.47 16.44 -19.54
CA PRO A 62 2.62 16.19 -18.39
C PRO A 62 1.61 17.34 -18.23
N TYR A 63 0.38 16.99 -17.87
CA TYR A 63 -0.71 17.92 -17.56
C TYR A 63 -1.17 17.64 -16.13
N ASP A 64 -1.03 18.62 -15.25
CA ASP A 64 -1.45 18.48 -13.86
C ASP A 64 -2.98 18.60 -13.76
N GLY A 65 -3.58 17.65 -13.05
CA GLY A 65 -5.01 17.61 -12.80
C GLY A 65 -5.34 18.09 -11.39
N THR A 66 -6.60 18.41 -11.16
CA THR A 66 -7.12 18.76 -9.83
C THR A 66 -7.88 17.56 -9.28
N ALA A 67 -7.51 17.08 -8.09
CA ALA A 67 -8.25 16.01 -7.44
C ALA A 67 -9.65 16.47 -6.99
N PRO A 68 -10.60 15.54 -6.77
CA PRO A 68 -11.89 15.86 -6.14
C PRO A 68 -11.73 16.60 -4.81
N LEU A 69 -12.67 17.48 -4.47
CA LEU A 69 -12.61 18.27 -3.22
C LEU A 69 -12.53 17.40 -1.96
N ASN A 70 -13.23 16.27 -1.93
CA ASN A 70 -13.19 15.30 -0.82
C ASN A 70 -11.88 14.50 -0.75
N LEU A 71 -11.00 14.64 -1.74
CA LEU A 71 -9.67 14.04 -1.83
C LEU A 71 -8.60 15.13 -1.93
N SER A 72 -8.85 16.31 -1.34
CA SER A 72 -7.89 17.41 -1.29
C SER A 72 -6.56 16.94 -0.69
N GLY A 73 -5.45 17.47 -1.21
CA GLY A 73 -4.10 17.07 -0.82
C GLY A 73 -3.52 15.91 -1.63
N ILE A 74 -4.33 15.21 -2.44
CA ILE A 74 -3.82 14.33 -3.49
C ILE A 74 -3.40 15.19 -4.69
N THR A 75 -2.21 14.95 -5.22
CA THR A 75 -1.79 15.54 -6.50
C THR A 75 -1.85 14.48 -7.60
N ILE A 76 -2.29 14.89 -8.79
CA ILE A 76 -2.40 14.01 -9.96
C ILE A 76 -1.84 14.71 -11.18
N SER A 77 -1.24 13.93 -12.08
CA SER A 77 -0.74 14.41 -13.36
C SER A 77 -0.97 13.34 -14.40
N ALA A 78 -1.13 13.74 -15.66
CA ALA A 78 -1.34 12.81 -16.77
C ALA A 78 -0.42 13.15 -17.94
N MET A 79 0.24 12.14 -18.52
CA MET A 79 1.08 12.29 -19.70
C MET A 79 0.63 11.33 -20.80
N ARG A 80 0.21 11.89 -21.94
CA ARG A 80 -0.21 11.11 -23.11
C ARG A 80 0.96 10.80 -24.04
N LEU A 81 1.13 9.53 -24.40
CA LEU A 81 2.22 9.05 -25.25
C LEU A 81 1.71 8.13 -26.35
N ARG A 82 2.46 8.05 -27.45
CA ARG A 82 2.35 6.90 -28.36
C ARG A 82 3.10 5.72 -27.73
N THR A 83 2.52 4.53 -27.74
CA THR A 83 3.14 3.32 -27.16
C THR A 83 4.52 3.05 -27.75
N GLY A 84 4.69 3.23 -29.07
CA GLY A 84 6.01 3.12 -29.70
C GLY A 84 7.03 4.16 -29.22
N SER A 85 6.60 5.38 -28.88
CA SER A 85 7.49 6.41 -28.33
C SER A 85 7.91 6.05 -26.91
N LEU A 86 6.97 5.62 -26.06
CA LEU A 86 7.26 5.15 -24.71
C LEU A 86 8.26 3.98 -24.74
N ARG A 87 8.03 2.99 -25.61
CA ARG A 87 8.95 1.84 -25.77
C ARG A 87 10.34 2.25 -26.26
N ASN A 88 10.44 3.12 -27.26
CA ASN A 88 11.72 3.41 -27.93
C ASN A 88 12.52 4.53 -27.24
N ARG A 89 11.86 5.43 -26.53
CA ARG A 89 12.49 6.63 -25.94
C ARG A 89 12.44 6.68 -24.42
N GLY A 90 11.47 6.00 -23.79
CA GLY A 90 11.20 6.18 -22.36
C GLY A 90 10.68 7.58 -22.04
N VAL A 91 10.77 7.96 -20.76
CA VAL A 91 10.49 9.31 -20.24
C VAL A 91 11.54 9.62 -19.18
N GLN A 92 12.46 10.53 -19.47
CA GLN A 92 13.59 10.82 -18.58
C GLN A 92 13.18 11.49 -17.26
N SER A 93 12.11 12.28 -17.27
CA SER A 93 11.58 12.92 -16.06
C SER A 93 10.07 13.02 -16.16
N TYR A 94 9.39 12.38 -15.21
CA TYR A 94 7.97 12.52 -14.98
C TYR A 94 7.69 12.52 -13.48
N LYS A 95 7.75 13.73 -12.89
CA LYS A 95 7.73 13.92 -11.43
C LYS A 95 8.87 13.08 -10.81
N GLU A 96 8.59 12.19 -9.87
CA GLU A 96 9.55 11.29 -9.23
C GLU A 96 10.00 10.12 -10.13
N PHE A 97 9.33 9.89 -11.27
CA PHE A 97 9.59 8.73 -12.12
C PHE A 97 10.56 9.03 -13.27
N GLU A 98 11.60 8.23 -13.38
CA GLU A 98 12.37 8.04 -14.61
C GLU A 98 11.96 6.71 -15.24
N ILE A 99 11.38 6.79 -16.44
CA ILE A 99 10.84 5.63 -17.15
C ILE A 99 11.80 5.25 -18.27
N PRO A 100 12.36 4.03 -18.25
CA PRO A 100 13.38 3.60 -19.17
C PRO A 100 12.81 3.36 -20.58
N LYS A 101 13.72 3.17 -21.54
CA LYS A 101 13.38 2.50 -22.81
C LYS A 101 13.02 1.04 -22.55
N GLY A 102 12.29 0.42 -23.47
CA GLY A 102 11.91 -0.99 -23.37
C GLY A 102 10.69 -1.24 -22.48
N ILE A 103 9.80 -0.26 -22.35
CA ILE A 103 8.49 -0.50 -21.73
C ILE A 103 7.61 -1.36 -22.66
N SER A 104 7.05 -2.43 -22.08
CA SER A 104 6.03 -3.27 -22.68
C SER A 104 4.67 -3.00 -22.02
N LEU A 105 3.61 -2.96 -22.84
CA LEU A 105 2.22 -2.79 -22.42
C LEU A 105 1.41 -4.02 -22.81
N ASN A 106 0.56 -4.49 -21.88
CA ASN A 106 -0.41 -5.55 -22.16
C ASN A 106 -1.79 -5.20 -21.57
N PRO A 107 -2.86 -5.15 -22.37
CA PRO A 107 -2.88 -5.29 -23.84
C PRO A 107 -2.14 -4.15 -24.56
N TYR A 108 -1.78 -4.38 -25.82
CA TYR A 108 -1.20 -3.34 -26.66
C TYR A 108 -2.27 -2.31 -27.03
N VAL A 109 -1.97 -1.03 -26.82
CA VAL A 109 -2.78 0.10 -27.28
C VAL A 109 -1.95 1.03 -28.17
N LYS A 110 -2.57 1.80 -29.06
CA LYS A 110 -1.84 2.74 -29.93
C LYS A 110 -1.31 3.95 -29.16
N ARG A 111 -2.08 4.42 -28.18
CA ARG A 111 -1.74 5.55 -27.32
C ARG A 111 -2.06 5.20 -25.88
N VAL A 112 -1.20 5.63 -24.98
CA VAL A 112 -1.27 5.37 -23.55
C VAL A 112 -1.25 6.69 -22.79
N VAL A 113 -1.99 6.78 -21.69
CA VAL A 113 -1.80 7.80 -20.68
C VAL A 113 -1.09 7.16 -19.51
N LEU A 114 0.01 7.75 -19.09
CA LEU A 114 0.59 7.49 -17.79
C LEU A 114 -0.04 8.47 -16.81
N VAL A 115 -0.63 7.95 -15.74
CA VAL A 115 -1.23 8.71 -14.65
C VAL A 115 -0.30 8.62 -13.46
N TYR A 116 0.18 9.78 -13.04
CA TYR A 116 0.87 9.98 -11.79
C TYR A 116 -0.14 10.32 -10.70
N GLN A 117 0.07 9.74 -9.52
CA GLN A 117 -0.71 10.05 -8.31
C GLN A 117 0.26 10.24 -7.16
N ASN A 118 0.02 11.22 -6.29
CA ASN A 118 0.67 11.33 -5.00
C ASN A 118 -0.41 11.47 -3.94
N LEU A 119 -0.52 10.47 -3.08
CA LEU A 119 -1.62 10.39 -2.12
C LEU A 119 -1.43 11.32 -0.91
N GLY A 120 -0.23 11.87 -0.70
CA GLY A 120 0.05 12.70 0.47
C GLY A 120 -0.40 12.01 1.77
N ASN A 121 -1.22 12.71 2.55
CA ASN A 121 -1.74 12.22 3.84
C ASN A 121 -2.73 11.05 3.71
N TRP A 122 -3.23 10.76 2.51
CA TRP A 122 -4.14 9.65 2.25
C TRP A 122 -3.45 8.29 2.15
N SER A 123 -2.11 8.27 2.13
CA SER A 123 -1.29 7.08 1.95
C SER A 123 -1.70 5.94 2.90
N THR A 124 -1.73 6.17 4.21
CA THR A 124 -2.09 5.15 5.20
C THR A 124 -3.57 4.73 5.14
N SER A 125 -4.44 5.61 4.65
CA SER A 125 -5.89 5.33 4.56
C SER A 125 -6.21 4.34 3.44
N TYR A 126 -5.52 4.43 2.31
CA TYR A 126 -5.74 3.55 1.15
C TYR A 126 -4.73 2.41 1.04
N TYR A 127 -3.51 2.64 1.53
CA TYR A 127 -2.40 1.69 1.51
C TYR A 127 -1.83 1.54 2.92
N GLY A 128 -2.64 1.07 3.86
CA GLY A 128 -2.17 0.73 5.20
C GLY A 128 -1.00 -0.27 5.15
N LEU A 129 0.07 -0.02 5.89
CA LEU A 129 1.26 -0.86 5.87
C LEU A 129 1.60 -1.36 7.29
N PRO A 130 0.93 -2.43 7.78
CA PRO A 130 1.11 -2.91 9.15
C PRO A 130 2.56 -3.29 9.44
N GLY A 131 3.07 -2.88 10.61
CA GLY A 131 4.45 -3.12 11.03
C GLY A 131 5.48 -2.21 10.37
N TYR A 132 5.05 -1.21 9.59
CA TYR A 132 5.94 -0.25 8.95
C TYR A 132 5.42 1.18 9.07
N THR A 133 6.33 2.14 8.96
CA THR A 133 6.02 3.57 8.91
C THR A 133 6.58 4.17 7.63
N TYR A 134 5.72 4.87 6.90
CA TYR A 134 6.09 5.56 5.67
C TYR A 134 7.01 6.76 5.95
N LEU A 135 8.11 6.83 5.20
CA LEU A 135 9.01 7.97 5.11
C LEU A 135 8.62 8.93 3.98
N THR A 136 7.91 8.42 2.96
CA THR A 136 7.37 9.21 1.84
C THR A 136 5.89 8.90 1.64
N PRO A 137 5.10 9.82 1.06
CA PRO A 137 3.77 9.47 0.58
C PRO A 137 3.82 8.30 -0.41
N VAL A 138 2.70 7.57 -0.50
CA VAL A 138 2.49 6.59 -1.56
C VAL A 138 2.23 7.32 -2.86
N ILE A 139 3.08 7.06 -3.85
CA ILE A 139 2.96 7.60 -5.20
C ILE A 139 2.64 6.49 -6.20
N GLY A 140 1.73 6.75 -7.12
CA GLY A 140 1.28 5.81 -8.15
C GLY A 140 1.81 6.19 -9.52
N LEU A 141 2.22 5.19 -10.28
CA LEU A 141 2.38 5.28 -11.72
C LEU A 141 1.49 4.21 -12.35
N LEU A 142 0.44 4.62 -13.06
CA LEU A 142 -0.53 3.72 -13.68
C LEU A 142 -0.69 4.05 -15.16
N ALA A 143 -1.01 3.04 -15.98
CA ALA A 143 -1.16 3.22 -17.42
C ALA A 143 -2.57 2.84 -17.90
N TYR A 144 -3.13 3.64 -18.80
CA TYR A 144 -4.48 3.47 -19.34
C TYR A 144 -4.53 3.73 -20.85
N ASP A 145 -5.56 3.22 -21.53
CA ASP A 145 -5.79 3.50 -22.95
C ASP A 145 -6.11 4.99 -23.18
N ALA A 146 -5.45 5.61 -24.16
CA ALA A 146 -5.57 7.03 -24.52
C ALA A 146 -6.24 7.29 -25.89
N VAL A 147 -7.00 6.33 -26.41
CA VAL A 147 -7.81 6.52 -27.63
C VAL A 147 -8.99 7.45 -27.33
N ASN A 148 -9.73 7.20 -26.25
CA ASN A 148 -10.83 8.04 -25.79
C ASN A 148 -10.48 8.70 -24.44
N LEU A 149 -10.16 9.99 -24.46
CA LEU A 149 -9.81 10.77 -23.26
C LEU A 149 -11.03 11.20 -22.43
N SER A 150 -12.24 10.93 -22.91
CA SER A 150 -13.48 11.15 -22.15
C SER A 150 -14.02 9.84 -21.55
N ALA A 151 -13.31 8.72 -21.73
CA ALA A 151 -13.72 7.45 -21.16
C ALA A 151 -13.42 7.40 -19.66
N THR A 152 -14.37 6.87 -18.90
CA THR A 152 -14.27 6.63 -17.46
C THR A 152 -14.20 5.13 -17.17
N ASN A 153 -13.75 4.76 -15.98
CA ASN A 153 -13.63 3.36 -15.55
C ASN A 153 -12.80 2.49 -16.50
N LEU A 154 -11.73 3.07 -17.05
CA LEU A 154 -10.82 2.33 -17.92
C LEU A 154 -10.03 1.30 -17.10
N PRO A 155 -9.88 0.06 -17.59
CA PRO A 155 -8.99 -0.89 -16.94
C PRO A 155 -7.53 -0.45 -17.11
N GLU A 156 -6.71 -0.68 -16.09
CA GLU A 156 -5.27 -0.48 -16.17
C GLU A 156 -4.66 -1.43 -17.18
N LEU A 157 -3.73 -0.90 -17.96
CA LEU A 157 -2.80 -1.69 -18.74
C LEU A 157 -1.73 -2.26 -17.80
N LYS A 158 -1.18 -3.42 -18.16
CA LYS A 158 -0.01 -3.98 -17.49
C LYS A 158 1.24 -3.39 -18.12
N VAL A 159 1.95 -2.54 -17.38
CA VAL A 159 3.30 -2.06 -17.74
C VAL A 159 4.35 -3.00 -17.16
N LYS A 160 5.33 -3.34 -18.00
CA LYS A 160 6.55 -4.04 -17.60
C LYS A 160 7.76 -3.41 -18.29
N ALA A 161 8.80 -3.07 -17.53
CA ALA A 161 10.11 -2.74 -18.05
C ALA A 161 10.86 -4.03 -18.41
N THR A 162 11.36 -4.16 -19.65
CA THR A 162 12.03 -5.39 -20.12
C THR A 162 13.55 -5.31 -20.15
N GLY A 163 14.14 -4.17 -19.78
CA GLY A 163 15.58 -3.94 -19.73
C GLY A 163 15.96 -3.24 -18.43
N ASN A 164 16.31 -1.96 -18.52
CA ASN A 164 16.50 -1.13 -17.32
C ASN A 164 15.18 -1.02 -16.53
N PRO A 165 15.22 -0.90 -15.19
CA PRO A 165 14.03 -0.71 -14.38
C PRO A 165 13.51 0.73 -14.46
N ILE A 166 12.26 0.93 -14.04
CA ILE A 166 11.73 2.25 -13.70
C ILE A 166 12.44 2.71 -12.42
N LEU A 167 12.99 3.92 -12.43
CA LEU A 167 13.57 4.53 -11.25
C LEU A 167 12.57 5.50 -10.62
N ILE A 168 12.57 5.52 -9.29
CA ILE A 168 11.67 6.35 -8.50
C ILE A 168 12.53 7.14 -7.53
N HIS A 169 12.59 8.45 -7.72
CA HIS A 169 13.43 9.37 -6.96
C HIS A 169 12.58 10.14 -5.95
N PHE A 170 12.71 9.81 -4.67
CA PHE A 170 12.00 10.53 -3.61
C PHE A 170 12.84 11.71 -3.10
N SER A 171 12.53 12.92 -3.57
CA SER A 171 13.19 14.17 -3.12
C SER A 171 12.91 14.48 -1.65
N ASP A 172 11.67 14.28 -1.21
CA ASP A 172 11.16 14.76 0.08
C ASP A 172 10.96 13.63 1.10
N ALA A 173 11.85 12.63 1.08
CA ALA A 173 11.81 11.54 2.04
C ALA A 173 12.25 12.01 3.44
N LYS A 174 11.45 11.68 4.45
CA LYS A 174 11.83 11.87 5.85
C LYS A 174 13.09 11.07 6.17
N SER A 175 13.97 11.64 6.99
CA SER A 175 15.12 10.91 7.50
C SER A 175 14.69 9.71 8.34
N ALA A 176 15.33 8.57 8.11
CA ALA A 176 15.09 7.38 8.92
C ALA A 176 15.62 7.59 10.34
N PRO A 177 14.91 7.11 11.38
CA PRO A 177 15.46 7.06 12.73
C PRO A 177 16.77 6.28 12.78
N PRO A 178 17.71 6.64 13.66
CA PRO A 178 18.98 5.92 13.81
C PRO A 178 18.75 4.42 14.06
N GLY A 179 19.51 3.58 13.36
CA GLY A 179 19.44 2.12 13.50
C GLY A 179 18.33 1.45 12.70
N LEU A 180 17.42 2.19 12.03
CA LEU A 180 16.41 1.61 11.16
C LEU A 180 16.86 1.60 9.70
N THR A 181 16.58 0.50 9.02
CA THR A 181 16.88 0.35 7.59
C THR A 181 15.69 0.80 6.74
N VAL A 182 15.95 1.71 5.81
CA VAL A 182 14.97 2.15 4.80
C VAL A 182 14.72 1.03 3.80
N LYS A 183 13.44 0.76 3.54
CA LYS A 183 12.98 -0.17 2.50
C LYS A 183 12.16 0.58 1.46
N CYS A 184 12.42 0.31 0.19
CA CYS A 184 11.50 0.62 -0.88
C CYS A 184 10.29 -0.29 -0.78
N VAL A 185 9.10 0.29 -0.93
CA VAL A 185 7.82 -0.41 -0.91
C VAL A 185 7.26 -0.37 -2.31
N TRP A 186 6.89 -1.53 -2.85
CA TRP A 186 6.10 -1.66 -4.06
C TRP A 186 4.79 -2.37 -3.74
N ILE A 187 3.69 -1.77 -4.17
CA ILE A 187 2.35 -2.32 -4.04
C ILE A 187 1.81 -2.54 -5.44
N SER A 188 1.50 -3.79 -5.76
CA SER A 188 1.00 -4.18 -7.06
C SER A 188 -0.44 -3.71 -7.26
N LEU A 189 -0.93 -3.77 -8.51
CA LEU A 189 -2.34 -3.52 -8.83
C LEU A 189 -3.30 -4.50 -8.14
N SER A 190 -2.80 -5.65 -7.68
CA SER A 190 -3.55 -6.63 -6.88
C SER A 190 -3.39 -6.43 -5.37
N GLY A 191 -2.84 -5.29 -4.92
CA GLY A 191 -2.64 -4.98 -3.51
C GLY A 191 -1.57 -5.83 -2.81
N SER A 192 -0.76 -6.58 -3.57
CA SER A 192 0.35 -7.36 -3.01
C SER A 192 1.51 -6.43 -2.72
N VAL A 193 2.06 -6.52 -1.51
CA VAL A 193 3.15 -5.67 -1.05
C VAL A 193 4.48 -6.41 -1.20
N SER A 194 5.52 -5.70 -1.61
CA SER A 194 6.88 -6.21 -1.67
C SER A 194 7.88 -5.14 -1.24
N PHE A 195 8.98 -5.58 -0.66
CA PHE A 195 10.03 -4.71 -0.15
C PHE A 195 11.34 -4.96 -0.88
N SER A 196 12.13 -3.92 -1.08
CA SER A 196 13.49 -3.99 -1.59
C SER A 196 14.37 -2.93 -0.95
N SER A 197 15.69 -3.09 -1.06
CA SER A 197 16.61 -2.02 -0.65
C SER A 197 16.62 -0.91 -1.71
N PRO A 198 16.76 0.37 -1.31
CA PRO A 198 17.05 1.45 -2.25
C PRO A 198 18.31 1.16 -3.06
N ILE A 199 18.33 1.58 -4.32
CA ILE A 199 19.51 1.40 -5.18
C ILE A 199 20.60 2.43 -4.87
N SER A 200 20.20 3.63 -4.46
CA SER A 200 21.08 4.71 -4.04
C SER A 200 20.27 5.81 -3.35
N GLY A 201 20.69 6.22 -2.15
CA GLY A 201 20.00 7.26 -1.38
C GLY A 201 18.49 7.01 -1.28
N ASN A 202 17.70 7.99 -1.73
CA ASN A 202 16.25 7.92 -1.76
C ASN A 202 15.68 7.42 -3.10
N THR A 203 16.42 6.56 -3.80
CA THR A 203 16.02 6.03 -5.12
C THR A 203 15.61 4.57 -5.02
N CYS A 204 14.41 4.27 -5.47
CA CYS A 204 13.88 2.92 -5.62
C CYS A 204 13.90 2.49 -7.09
N SER A 205 13.83 1.18 -7.34
CA SER A 205 13.71 0.63 -8.69
C SER A 205 12.55 -0.36 -8.78
N ALA A 206 11.89 -0.39 -9.94
CA ALA A 206 10.74 -1.24 -10.18
C ALA A 206 10.70 -1.79 -11.61
N VAL A 207 10.26 -3.03 -11.75
CA VAL A 207 10.05 -3.68 -13.06
C VAL A 207 8.63 -3.48 -13.58
N TYR A 208 7.67 -3.29 -12.69
CA TYR A 208 6.25 -3.18 -13.00
C TYR A 208 5.71 -1.82 -12.55
N GLN A 209 4.57 -1.42 -13.11
CA GLN A 209 3.80 -0.30 -12.53
C GLN A 209 3.18 -0.66 -11.18
N GLY A 210 2.64 0.35 -10.51
CA GLY A 210 1.92 0.20 -9.26
C GLY A 210 2.11 1.44 -8.38
N HIS A 211 2.06 1.21 -7.08
CA HIS A 211 2.22 2.24 -6.07
C HIS A 211 3.51 2.01 -5.30
N PHE A 212 4.20 3.10 -4.97
CA PHE A 212 5.56 3.09 -4.47
C PHE A 212 5.69 4.03 -3.28
N SER A 213 6.55 3.67 -2.34
CA SER A 213 6.91 4.52 -1.20
C SER A 213 8.25 4.07 -0.62
N MET A 214 8.77 4.81 0.35
CA MET A 214 9.85 4.38 1.24
C MET A 214 9.31 4.24 2.65
N ALA A 215 9.72 3.20 3.36
CA ALA A 215 9.27 2.93 4.72
C ALA A 215 10.39 2.36 5.59
N VAL A 216 10.21 2.43 6.90
CA VAL A 216 11.02 1.73 7.91
C VAL A 216 10.13 0.80 8.71
N GLU A 217 10.72 -0.27 9.23
CA GLU A 217 10.03 -1.19 10.13
C GLU A 217 9.70 -0.47 11.43
N SER A 218 8.45 -0.56 11.87
CA SER A 218 7.99 0.06 13.11
C SER A 218 8.53 -0.76 14.28
N ILE A 219 9.17 -0.09 15.24
CA ILE A 219 9.58 -0.73 16.49
C ILE A 219 8.30 -1.02 17.27
N ALA A 220 8.00 -2.30 17.51
CA ALA A 220 6.91 -2.67 18.40
C ALA A 220 7.16 -2.05 19.79
N PRO A 221 6.13 -1.51 20.47
CA PRO A 221 6.27 -1.14 21.88
C PRO A 221 6.82 -2.34 22.65
N ALA A 222 7.87 -2.14 23.45
CA ALA A 222 8.40 -3.20 24.29
C ALA A 222 7.24 -3.80 25.12
N PRO A 223 7.15 -5.13 25.24
CA PRO A 223 6.14 -5.74 26.10
C PRO A 223 6.29 -5.14 27.50
N ALA A 224 5.16 -4.74 28.10
CA ALA A 224 5.16 -4.21 29.46
C ALA A 224 5.86 -5.24 30.39
N PRO A 225 6.75 -4.79 31.30
CA PRO A 225 7.40 -5.72 32.21
C PRO A 225 6.33 -6.49 32.97
N GLU A 226 6.38 -7.82 32.88
CA GLU A 226 5.55 -8.70 33.68
C GLU A 226 5.80 -8.35 35.15
N MET A 227 4.78 -7.78 35.80
CA MET A 227 4.80 -7.63 37.25
C MET A 227 4.87 -9.04 37.86
N SER A 228 6.04 -9.38 38.39
CA SER A 228 6.27 -10.63 39.10
C SER A 228 5.24 -10.77 40.23
N PRO A 229 4.63 -11.95 40.43
CA PRO A 229 3.59 -12.12 41.43
C PRO A 229 4.15 -11.87 42.83
N ALA A 230 3.45 -11.04 43.60
CA ALA A 230 3.79 -10.75 44.99
C ALA A 230 3.86 -12.05 45.83
N PRO A 231 4.80 -12.16 46.79
CA PRO A 231 4.91 -13.35 47.63
C PRO A 231 3.66 -13.51 48.50
N THR A 232 3.11 -14.72 48.46
CA THR A 232 1.98 -15.19 49.27
C THR A 232 2.31 -15.08 50.78
N PRO A 233 1.41 -14.56 51.62
CA PRO A 233 1.65 -14.53 53.06
C PRO A 233 1.52 -15.93 53.67
N THR A 234 2.59 -16.37 54.34
CA THR A 234 2.63 -17.60 55.14
C THR A 234 1.63 -17.52 56.30
N SER A 235 0.70 -18.46 56.31
CA SER A 235 -0.19 -18.80 57.43
C SER A 235 0.64 -19.25 58.65
N GLY A 236 0.56 -18.49 59.74
CA GLY A 236 1.00 -18.89 61.07
C GLY A 236 -0.06 -18.50 62.11
N GLY A 237 -0.85 -19.47 62.54
CA GLY A 237 -1.91 -19.29 63.54
C GLY A 237 -1.37 -19.11 64.97
N GLY A 238 -2.13 -18.40 65.79
CA GLY A 238 -1.89 -18.25 67.22
C GLY A 238 -2.99 -17.41 67.87
N VAL A 239 -3.91 -18.09 68.54
CA VAL A 239 -5.11 -17.57 69.22
C VAL A 239 -4.76 -16.76 70.48
N ALA A 240 -5.38 -15.60 70.67
CA ALA A 240 -5.84 -15.10 71.98
C ALA A 240 -6.80 -13.90 71.85
N VAL A 241 -8.02 -14.07 72.36
CA VAL A 241 -9.06 -13.06 72.64
C VAL A 241 -9.21 -13.08 74.18
N PRO A 242 -9.34 -11.95 74.91
CA PRO A 242 -10.67 -11.36 75.11
C PRO A 242 -10.81 -9.84 75.31
N ASN A 243 -11.93 -9.34 74.77
CA ASN A 243 -12.88 -8.31 75.26
C ASN A 243 -12.40 -6.99 75.88
N ALA A 244 -12.87 -5.85 75.31
CA ALA A 244 -13.88 -4.98 75.93
C ALA A 244 -14.31 -3.77 75.05
N ARG A 245 -15.64 -3.55 75.02
CA ARG A 245 -16.55 -2.42 74.67
C ARG A 245 -16.13 -1.09 73.96
N PRO A 246 -17.08 -0.43 73.23
CA PRO A 246 -16.97 0.84 72.46
C PRO A 246 -17.49 2.06 73.29
N PRO A 247 -17.79 3.28 72.78
CA PRO A 247 -17.77 3.87 71.41
C PRO A 247 -17.19 5.30 71.31
N SER A 248 -17.11 5.90 70.10
CA SER A 248 -17.59 7.28 69.86
C SER A 248 -17.51 7.73 68.39
N GLN A 249 -18.64 8.24 67.91
CA GLN A 249 -18.82 8.99 66.66
C GLN A 249 -18.17 10.39 66.71
N GLY A 250 -17.81 10.92 65.54
CA GLY A 250 -17.55 12.35 65.29
C GLY A 250 -17.28 12.57 63.80
N LYS A 251 -18.30 12.89 62.98
CA LYS A 251 -18.75 14.24 62.59
C LYS A 251 -17.79 14.90 61.57
N VAL A 252 -18.10 14.78 60.27
CA VAL A 252 -18.66 15.81 59.36
C VAL A 252 -17.81 17.07 59.24
N LYS A 253 -17.29 17.36 58.03
CA LYS A 253 -17.60 18.59 57.31
C LYS A 253 -17.26 18.47 55.82
N ALA A 254 -18.30 18.58 54.99
CA ALA A 254 -18.20 19.04 53.62
C ALA A 254 -18.09 20.57 53.66
N GLU A 255 -17.31 21.15 52.76
CA GLU A 255 -17.47 22.52 52.33
C GLU A 255 -17.41 22.54 50.80
N GLU A 256 -18.53 23.01 50.26
CA GLU A 256 -18.89 23.31 48.88
C GLU A 256 -18.55 24.79 48.58
N GLU A 257 -18.81 25.21 47.35
CA GLU A 257 -18.76 26.58 46.77
C GLU A 257 -17.40 27.07 46.23
N ASP A 258 -17.32 27.72 45.07
CA ASP A 258 -18.29 28.01 44.01
C ASP A 258 -17.50 28.46 42.75
N ALA A 259 -18.26 28.68 41.68
CA ALA A 259 -17.90 29.09 40.35
C ALA A 259 -17.38 30.53 40.22
N ALA A 260 -16.81 30.81 39.05
CA ALA A 260 -17.11 31.95 38.15
C ALA A 260 -15.97 32.02 37.13
N ASP A 261 -16.23 31.75 35.84
CA ASP A 261 -16.72 32.70 34.83
C ASP A 261 -15.79 33.90 34.56
N GLY A 262 -15.49 34.13 33.28
CA GLY A 262 -14.52 35.14 32.86
C GLY A 262 -14.25 35.16 31.37
N LYS A 263 -15.27 35.53 30.60
CA LYS A 263 -15.21 35.92 29.17
C LYS A 263 -14.41 37.23 29.01
N GLY A 264 -13.62 37.37 27.95
CA GLY A 264 -12.98 38.64 27.63
C GLY A 264 -12.32 38.69 26.25
N SER A 265 -13.02 39.37 25.33
CA SER A 265 -12.59 40.07 24.09
C SER A 265 -11.78 39.35 23.02
#